data_AF-A0A956KRS7-F1
#
_entry.id   AF-A0A956KRS7-F1
#
_cell.length_a   1.000
_cell.length_b   1.000
_cell.length_c   1.000
_cell.angle_alpha   90.00
_cell.angle_beta   90.00
_cell.angle_gamma   90.00
#
_symmetry.space_group_name_H-M   'P 1'
#
loop_
_entity.id
_entity.type
_entity.pdbx_description
1 polymer ?
#
loop_
_entity_poly.entity_id
_entity_poly.type
_entity_poly.pdbx_seq_one_letter_code
_entity_poly.pdbx_strand_id
1 'polypeptide(L)'
;MPVSLSRRFRHGLAALVLPALLLTASSCATYSDKTDAMRDAVSAGSYDRGLSEINRFIKVKDPLELPAKWKSETALAVLERATLLHAMQRWDASASNFQAAEEQLEFLDLTSSADQIGRYIFSDSATRYRTTPTEKLALNAINLINYLARGDLDGARVEAKRFTVMRNYLLDYDPDHAHGAFGSYLAGFVAEREGNWDSALRYYDEALQERELPSLHDPIVRVSQRSSYTSERLQRYTGTPALPPTPGAEAGDPPAEGTAAEAAPEQPPTPAAATPAEVLVVVKTGRVPYKVPRRIPIGAAIGLAGAYVTGDTTLLEYGAFKVVVFPDLEPAGNLFTDAAWSIDGVDLQIDMVSDLGFEITREFDELKPKIIGSALT
;
A
#
# COMPACT_ATOMS: atom_id res chain seq x y z
N MET A 1 -80.42 -18.48 63.06
CA MET A 1 -80.58 -17.52 61.95
C MET A 1 -79.80 -16.26 62.29
N PRO A 2 -79.06 -15.61 61.37
CA PRO A 2 -78.95 -15.86 59.94
C PRO A 2 -77.53 -16.29 59.48
N VAL A 3 -77.49 -16.59 58.19
CA VAL A 3 -76.44 -17.17 57.35
C VAL A 3 -75.48 -16.09 56.83
N SER A 4 -74.19 -16.40 56.68
CA SER A 4 -73.42 -15.87 55.53
C SER A 4 -72.24 -16.77 55.15
N LEU A 5 -72.34 -17.35 53.95
CA LEU A 5 -71.26 -17.93 53.15
C LEU A 5 -70.25 -16.85 52.71
N SER A 6 -68.96 -17.20 52.66
CA SER A 6 -68.07 -16.92 51.50
C SER A 6 -66.72 -17.63 51.68
N ARG A 7 -66.53 -18.74 50.97
CA ARG A 7 -65.66 -18.91 49.78
C ARG A 7 -64.17 -18.66 50.00
N ARG A 8 -63.45 -19.79 50.04
CA ARG A 8 -62.00 -19.93 49.79
C ARG A 8 -61.62 -19.27 48.46
N PHE A 9 -60.56 -18.46 48.46
CA PHE A 9 -59.76 -18.19 47.26
C PHE A 9 -58.29 -18.39 47.59
N ARG A 10 -57.68 -19.37 46.92
CA ARG A 10 -56.24 -19.63 46.91
C ARG A 10 -55.56 -18.46 46.21
N HIS A 11 -54.68 -17.74 46.88
CA HIS A 11 -53.78 -16.81 46.19
C HIS A 11 -52.69 -17.62 45.50
N GLY A 12 -52.86 -17.82 44.20
CA GLY A 12 -51.81 -18.34 43.33
C GLY A 12 -50.71 -17.31 43.17
N LEU A 13 -49.47 -17.77 43.29
CA LEU A 13 -48.29 -17.07 42.77
C LEU A 13 -48.54 -16.73 41.29
N ALA A 14 -48.59 -15.45 40.96
CA ALA A 14 -48.41 -14.98 39.60
C ALA A 14 -47.13 -14.14 39.58
N ALA A 15 -45.99 -14.82 39.43
CA ALA A 15 -44.73 -14.16 39.11
C ALA A 15 -44.85 -13.65 37.65
N LEU A 16 -45.06 -12.35 37.51
CA LEU A 16 -45.06 -11.66 36.23
C LEU A 16 -43.61 -11.58 35.74
N VAL A 17 -43.12 -12.63 35.07
CA VAL A 17 -41.84 -12.61 34.36
C VAL A 17 -42.03 -11.74 33.11
N LEU A 18 -41.67 -10.47 33.23
CA LEU A 18 -41.54 -9.57 32.09
C LEU A 18 -40.43 -10.15 31.18
N PRO A 19 -40.69 -10.52 29.92
CA PRO A 19 -39.61 -10.88 29.04
C PRO A 19 -38.85 -9.57 28.74
N ALA A 20 -37.68 -9.42 29.35
CA ALA A 20 -36.70 -8.43 28.91
C ALA A 20 -36.31 -8.81 27.49
N LEU A 21 -37.00 -8.21 26.53
CA LEU A 21 -36.67 -8.26 25.12
C LEU A 21 -35.31 -7.56 24.98
N LEU A 22 -34.23 -8.34 25.10
CA LEU A 22 -32.90 -7.93 24.68
C LEU A 22 -33.02 -7.60 23.19
N LEU A 23 -33.22 -6.32 22.89
CA LEU A 23 -32.90 -5.77 21.59
C LEU A 23 -31.39 -5.91 21.43
N THR A 24 -30.95 -7.09 21.00
CA THR A 24 -29.65 -7.24 20.36
C THR A 24 -29.72 -6.35 19.14
N ALA A 25 -29.16 -5.15 19.25
CA ALA A 25 -28.92 -4.29 18.11
C ALA A 25 -28.08 -5.11 17.13
N SER A 26 -28.73 -5.60 16.07
CA SER A 26 -28.08 -6.21 14.92
C SER A 26 -27.28 -5.12 14.23
N SER A 27 -26.14 -4.74 14.81
CA SER A 27 -25.13 -3.98 14.10
C SER A 27 -24.74 -4.84 12.90
N CYS A 28 -24.96 -4.35 11.68
CA CYS A 28 -24.38 -5.00 10.50
C CYS A 28 -22.89 -5.13 10.75
N ALA A 29 -22.38 -6.37 10.74
CA ALA A 29 -20.96 -6.62 10.91
C ALA A 29 -20.19 -5.88 9.82
N THR A 30 -19.20 -5.10 10.20
CA THR A 30 -18.31 -4.40 9.28
C THR A 30 -17.37 -5.39 8.60
N TYR A 31 -16.67 -4.95 7.55
CA TYR A 31 -15.61 -5.76 6.95
C TYR A 31 -14.61 -6.23 8.00
N SER A 32 -14.20 -5.33 8.89
CA SER A 32 -13.22 -5.59 9.94
C SER A 32 -13.71 -6.69 10.89
N ASP A 33 -14.98 -6.64 11.31
CA ASP A 33 -15.60 -7.69 12.13
C ASP A 33 -15.64 -9.05 11.42
N LYS A 34 -15.94 -9.07 10.12
CA LYS A 34 -16.04 -10.32 9.34
C LYS A 34 -14.69 -11.00 9.09
N THR A 35 -13.60 -10.24 9.19
CA THR A 35 -12.23 -10.70 8.88
C THR A 35 -11.33 -10.75 10.12
N ASP A 36 -11.89 -10.53 11.31
CA ASP A 36 -11.18 -10.52 12.59
C ASP A 36 -10.39 -11.80 12.84
N ALA A 37 -11.02 -12.97 12.67
CA ALA A 37 -10.37 -14.27 12.84
C ALA A 37 -9.17 -14.50 11.90
N MET A 38 -9.20 -13.91 10.69
CA MET A 38 -8.06 -13.94 9.78
C MET A 38 -6.95 -13.03 10.31
N ARG A 39 -7.26 -11.80 10.73
CA ARG A 39 -6.27 -10.85 11.26
C ARG A 39 -5.61 -11.37 12.53
N ASP A 40 -6.36 -11.98 13.44
CA ASP A 40 -5.83 -12.61 14.64
C ASP A 40 -4.83 -13.72 14.29
N ALA A 41 -5.20 -14.60 13.36
CA ALA A 41 -4.32 -15.68 12.91
C ALA A 41 -3.03 -15.12 12.29
N VAL A 42 -3.14 -14.11 11.42
CA VAL A 42 -1.98 -13.45 10.78
C VAL A 42 -1.10 -12.75 11.83
N SER A 43 -1.69 -12.08 12.82
CA SER A 43 -0.97 -11.41 13.91
C SER A 43 -0.21 -12.40 14.79
N ALA A 44 -0.75 -13.61 14.96
CA ALA A 44 -0.09 -14.71 15.66
C ALA A 44 0.91 -15.50 14.79
N GLY A 45 1.22 -15.03 13.56
CA GLY A 45 2.12 -15.70 12.62
C GLY A 45 1.53 -16.97 11.98
N SER A 46 0.26 -17.28 12.22
CA SER A 46 -0.43 -18.45 11.67
C SER A 46 -0.98 -18.17 10.26
N TYR A 47 -0.08 -17.95 9.30
CA TYR A 47 -0.45 -17.54 7.94
C TYR A 47 -1.32 -18.56 7.20
N ASP A 48 -1.10 -19.86 7.37
CA ASP A 48 -1.96 -20.88 6.76
C ASP A 48 -3.41 -20.81 7.25
N ARG A 49 -3.60 -20.53 8.54
CA ARG A 49 -4.93 -20.32 9.12
C ARG A 49 -5.56 -19.04 8.58
N GLY A 50 -4.79 -17.94 8.54
CA GLY A 50 -5.25 -16.68 7.93
C GLY A 50 -5.70 -16.88 6.48
N LEU A 51 -4.93 -17.67 5.71
CA LEU A 51 -5.23 -17.97 4.31
C LEU A 51 -6.50 -18.82 4.18
N SER A 52 -6.70 -19.78 5.08
CA SER A 52 -7.93 -20.58 5.13
C SER A 52 -9.17 -19.72 5.43
N GLU A 53 -9.07 -18.78 6.38
CA GLU A 53 -10.16 -17.88 6.74
C GLU A 53 -10.53 -16.94 5.59
N ILE A 54 -9.56 -16.31 4.93
CA ILE A 54 -9.84 -15.41 3.79
C ILE A 54 -10.34 -16.19 2.57
N ASN A 55 -9.83 -17.40 2.31
CA ASN A 55 -10.34 -18.28 1.25
C ASN A 55 -11.82 -18.63 1.49
N ARG A 56 -12.19 -18.93 2.74
CA ARG A 56 -13.59 -19.20 3.13
C ARG A 56 -14.47 -17.98 2.91
N PHE A 57 -13.98 -16.78 3.27
CA PHE A 57 -14.69 -15.52 3.08
C PHE A 57 -15.03 -15.27 1.59
N ILE A 58 -14.06 -15.45 0.69
CA ILE A 58 -14.27 -15.28 -0.76
C ILE A 58 -14.78 -16.55 -1.48
N LYS A 59 -15.03 -17.64 -0.72
CA LYS A 59 -15.62 -18.91 -1.17
C LYS A 59 -14.82 -19.65 -2.24
N VAL A 60 -13.50 -19.68 -2.08
CA VAL A 60 -12.58 -20.44 -2.94
C VAL A 60 -11.81 -21.46 -2.10
N LYS A 61 -11.21 -22.45 -2.74
CA LYS A 61 -10.38 -23.45 -2.06
C LYS A 61 -8.91 -23.28 -2.39
N ASP A 62 -8.60 -22.96 -3.65
CA ASP A 62 -7.23 -22.86 -4.12
C ASP A 62 -6.74 -21.40 -4.12
N PRO A 63 -5.52 -21.11 -3.62
CA PRO A 63 -4.83 -19.81 -3.70
C PRO A 63 -4.80 -19.11 -5.06
N LEU A 64 -4.83 -19.85 -6.17
CA LEU A 64 -4.91 -19.34 -7.54
C LEU A 64 -6.36 -19.22 -8.04
N GLU A 65 -7.33 -19.83 -7.37
CA GLU A 65 -8.75 -19.68 -7.69
C GLU A 65 -9.23 -18.30 -7.26
N LEU A 66 -9.82 -17.58 -8.20
CA LEU A 66 -10.44 -16.27 -7.99
C LEU A 66 -11.94 -16.42 -7.71
N PRO A 67 -12.54 -15.50 -6.94
CA PRO A 67 -13.97 -15.55 -6.66
C PRO A 67 -14.80 -15.35 -7.94
N ALA A 68 -15.77 -16.23 -8.17
CA ALA A 68 -16.67 -16.13 -9.32
C ALA A 68 -17.64 -14.92 -9.25
N LYS A 69 -17.83 -14.34 -8.06
CA LYS A 69 -18.71 -13.18 -7.83
C LYS A 69 -17.99 -12.13 -6.99
N TRP A 70 -17.86 -10.93 -7.54
CA TRP A 70 -17.28 -9.77 -6.87
C TRP A 70 -18.37 -8.93 -6.23
N LYS A 71 -18.43 -8.93 -4.90
CA LYS A 71 -19.25 -8.01 -4.10
C LYS A 71 -18.39 -6.85 -3.61
N SER A 72 -18.99 -5.90 -2.89
CA SER A 72 -18.33 -4.69 -2.35
C SER A 72 -17.03 -4.97 -1.60
N GLU A 73 -17.02 -6.01 -0.77
CA GLU A 73 -15.86 -6.38 0.06
C GLU A 73 -14.90 -7.37 -0.61
N THR A 74 -15.27 -7.93 -1.76
CA THR A 74 -14.49 -9.02 -2.38
C THR A 74 -13.14 -8.51 -2.91
N ALA A 75 -13.09 -7.32 -3.50
CA ALA A 75 -11.84 -6.71 -3.95
C ALA A 75 -10.82 -6.57 -2.81
N LEU A 76 -11.27 -6.00 -1.68
CA LEU A 76 -10.43 -5.83 -0.51
C LEU A 76 -9.97 -7.17 0.09
N ALA A 77 -10.85 -8.17 0.15
CA ALA A 77 -10.48 -9.50 0.63
C ALA A 77 -9.46 -10.21 -0.26
N VAL A 78 -9.54 -10.03 -1.57
CA VAL A 78 -8.54 -10.58 -2.51
C VAL A 78 -7.21 -9.83 -2.39
N LEU A 79 -7.20 -8.51 -2.10
CA LEU A 79 -5.97 -7.78 -1.76
C LEU A 79 -5.32 -8.28 -0.47
N GLU A 80 -6.08 -8.44 0.61
CA GLU A 80 -5.55 -8.96 1.87
C GLU A 80 -4.98 -10.38 1.68
N ARG A 81 -5.65 -11.21 0.87
CA ARG A 81 -5.15 -12.53 0.47
C ARG A 81 -3.86 -12.44 -0.34
N ALA A 82 -3.76 -11.51 -1.30
CA ALA A 82 -2.55 -11.30 -2.09
C ALA A 82 -1.37 -10.91 -1.20
N THR A 83 -1.57 -9.97 -0.27
CA THR A 83 -0.54 -9.59 0.73
C THR A 83 -0.14 -10.77 1.61
N LEU A 84 -1.08 -11.61 2.03
CA LEU A 84 -0.78 -12.82 2.80
C LEU A 84 0.04 -13.82 1.99
N LEU A 85 -0.34 -14.08 0.74
CA LEU A 85 0.40 -14.94 -0.18
C LEU A 85 1.80 -14.39 -0.46
N HIS A 86 1.95 -13.07 -0.57
CA HIS A 86 3.24 -12.40 -0.68
C HIS A 86 4.11 -12.65 0.55
N ALA A 87 3.56 -12.56 1.76
CA ALA A 87 4.29 -12.84 3.00
C ALA A 87 4.71 -14.32 3.09
N MET A 88 3.89 -15.22 2.55
CA MET A 88 4.17 -16.65 2.43
C MET A 88 5.10 -16.98 1.24
N GLN A 89 5.64 -15.98 0.53
CA GLN A 89 6.52 -16.16 -0.64
C GLN A 89 5.88 -16.94 -1.80
N ARG A 90 4.55 -16.92 -1.89
CA ARG A 90 3.78 -17.55 -2.97
C ARG A 90 3.57 -16.56 -4.10
N TRP A 91 4.67 -16.21 -4.76
CA TRP A 91 4.77 -15.08 -5.70
C TRP A 91 3.76 -15.13 -6.84
N ASP A 92 3.56 -16.27 -7.49
CA ASP A 92 2.59 -16.40 -8.61
C ASP A 92 1.15 -16.16 -8.15
N ALA A 93 0.76 -16.76 -7.03
CA ALA A 93 -0.59 -16.62 -6.49
C ALA A 93 -0.81 -15.20 -5.97
N SER A 94 0.18 -14.62 -5.29
CA SER A 94 0.19 -13.22 -4.87
C SER A 94 -0.03 -12.28 -6.05
N ALA A 95 0.77 -12.42 -7.12
CA ALA A 95 0.66 -11.56 -8.30
C ALA A 95 -0.70 -11.66 -8.99
N SER A 96 -1.20 -12.89 -9.18
CA SER A 96 -2.51 -13.11 -9.78
C SER A 96 -3.65 -12.49 -8.96
N ASN A 97 -3.61 -12.60 -7.62
CA ASN A 97 -4.63 -12.00 -6.76
C ASN A 97 -4.52 -10.47 -6.73
N PHE A 98 -3.32 -9.89 -6.70
CA PHE A 98 -3.14 -8.43 -6.80
C PHE A 98 -3.75 -7.88 -8.09
N GLN A 99 -3.43 -8.48 -9.24
CA GLN A 99 -3.95 -8.03 -10.54
C GLN A 99 -5.47 -8.17 -10.62
N ALA A 100 -6.02 -9.31 -10.21
CA ALA A 100 -7.45 -9.54 -10.24
C ALA A 100 -8.22 -8.55 -9.34
N ALA A 101 -7.70 -8.28 -8.14
CA ALA A 101 -8.31 -7.31 -7.25
C ALA A 101 -8.20 -5.89 -7.79
N GLU A 102 -7.03 -5.51 -8.33
CA GLU A 102 -6.76 -4.20 -8.92
C GLU A 102 -7.78 -3.82 -10.02
N GLU A 103 -8.18 -4.76 -10.87
CA GLU A 103 -9.22 -4.55 -11.91
C GLU A 103 -10.60 -4.19 -11.33
N GLN A 104 -10.84 -4.55 -10.06
CA GLN A 104 -12.10 -4.29 -9.37
C GLN A 104 -12.04 -3.05 -8.48
N LEU A 105 -10.86 -2.46 -8.28
CA LEU A 105 -10.70 -1.25 -7.50
C LEU A 105 -11.24 -0.05 -8.25
N GLU A 106 -11.87 0.84 -7.51
CA GLU A 106 -12.20 2.17 -8.01
C GLU A 106 -11.29 3.21 -7.37
N PHE A 107 -11.04 4.30 -8.08
CA PHE A 107 -10.16 5.35 -7.59
C PHE A 107 -10.93 6.35 -6.72
N LEU A 108 -10.38 6.70 -5.55
CA LEU A 108 -10.84 7.83 -4.75
C LEU A 108 -10.07 9.09 -5.16
N ASP A 109 -10.75 10.02 -5.82
CA ASP A 109 -10.18 11.33 -6.12
C ASP A 109 -10.15 12.18 -4.84
N LEU A 110 -8.95 12.58 -4.41
CA LEU A 110 -8.74 13.34 -3.17
C LEU A 110 -9.28 14.79 -3.26
N THR A 111 -9.53 15.32 -4.47
CA THR A 111 -10.22 16.63 -4.66
C THR A 111 -11.72 16.55 -4.36
N SER A 112 -12.28 15.35 -4.18
CA SER A 112 -13.71 15.15 -3.99
C SER A 112 -14.29 16.03 -2.88
N SER A 113 -15.52 16.48 -3.10
CA SER A 113 -16.32 17.19 -2.09
C SER A 113 -16.69 16.26 -0.94
N ALA A 114 -17.09 16.84 0.20
CA ALA A 114 -17.54 16.05 1.36
C ALA A 114 -18.73 15.14 0.99
N ASP A 115 -19.69 15.62 0.20
CA ASP A 115 -20.83 14.81 -0.29
C ASP A 115 -20.37 13.61 -1.13
N GLN A 116 -19.43 13.82 -2.06
CA GLN A 116 -18.88 12.74 -2.88
C GLN A 116 -18.18 11.69 -2.02
N ILE A 117 -17.34 12.13 -1.08
CA ILE A 117 -16.65 11.24 -0.13
C ILE A 117 -17.66 10.48 0.74
N GLY A 118 -18.71 11.17 1.22
CA GLY A 118 -19.76 10.56 2.03
C GLY A 118 -20.51 9.47 1.30
N ARG A 119 -20.86 9.70 0.02
CA ARG A 119 -21.47 8.67 -0.82
C ARG A 119 -20.57 7.46 -1.02
N TYR A 120 -19.25 7.63 -1.03
CA TYR A 120 -18.33 6.51 -1.15
C TYR A 120 -18.17 5.71 0.14
N ILE A 121 -18.18 6.39 1.28
CA ILE A 121 -17.89 5.76 2.58
C ILE A 121 -19.16 5.21 3.24
N PHE A 122 -20.29 5.91 3.13
CA PHE A 122 -21.51 5.64 3.88
C PHE A 122 -22.65 5.07 3.05
N SER A 123 -22.55 5.06 1.70
CA SER A 123 -23.62 4.48 0.89
C SER A 123 -23.54 2.95 0.87
N ASP A 124 -24.65 2.30 1.22
CA ASP A 124 -24.88 0.86 0.98
C ASP A 124 -24.78 0.47 -0.52
N SER A 125 -24.86 1.46 -1.43
CA SER A 125 -24.69 1.27 -2.86
C SER A 125 -23.23 1.29 -3.33
N ALA A 126 -22.26 1.53 -2.46
CA ALA A 126 -20.84 1.47 -2.82
C ALA A 126 -20.47 0.02 -3.16
N THR A 127 -20.43 -0.29 -4.46
CA THR A 127 -20.29 -1.66 -4.96
C THR A 127 -18.85 -2.15 -4.98
N ARG A 128 -17.86 -1.28 -4.75
CA ARG A 128 -16.43 -1.59 -4.86
C ARG A 128 -15.61 -0.81 -3.84
N TYR A 129 -14.50 -1.41 -3.39
CA TYR A 129 -13.51 -0.71 -2.56
C TYR A 129 -12.87 0.41 -3.36
N ARG A 130 -12.79 1.60 -2.75
CA ARG A 130 -12.15 2.78 -3.32
C ARG A 130 -10.75 2.91 -2.73
N THR A 131 -9.74 2.79 -3.59
CA THR A 131 -8.34 2.96 -3.22
C THR A 131 -7.96 4.43 -3.31
N THR A 132 -7.18 4.89 -2.35
CA THR A 132 -6.45 6.16 -2.46
C THR A 132 -5.37 6.07 -3.54
N PRO A 133 -4.88 7.21 -4.04
CA PRO A 133 -3.72 7.24 -4.92
C PRO A 133 -2.49 6.58 -4.29
N THR A 134 -2.23 6.81 -3.00
CA THR A 134 -1.10 6.22 -2.27
C THR A 134 -1.20 4.70 -2.20
N GLU A 135 -2.34 4.15 -1.81
CA GLU A 135 -2.58 2.70 -1.80
C GLU A 135 -2.41 2.08 -3.20
N LYS A 136 -2.88 2.79 -4.24
CA LYS A 136 -2.78 2.33 -5.63
C LYS A 136 -1.34 2.34 -6.13
N LEU A 137 -0.57 3.36 -5.80
CA LEU A 137 0.84 3.46 -6.12
C LEU A 137 1.62 2.31 -5.46
N ALA A 138 1.38 2.09 -4.16
CA ALA A 138 2.00 1.02 -3.39
C ALA A 138 1.68 -0.37 -3.95
N LEU A 139 0.45 -0.60 -4.43
CA LEU A 139 0.05 -1.88 -5.02
C LEU A 139 0.93 -2.27 -6.21
N ASN A 140 1.21 -1.34 -7.13
CA ASN A 140 2.08 -1.58 -8.28
C ASN A 140 3.50 -1.93 -7.83
N ALA A 141 4.06 -1.16 -6.89
CA ALA A 141 5.40 -1.40 -6.35
C ALA A 141 5.51 -2.75 -5.62
N ILE A 142 4.49 -3.13 -4.84
CA ILE A 142 4.45 -4.43 -4.16
C ILE A 142 4.32 -5.57 -5.19
N ASN A 143 3.49 -5.40 -6.22
CA ASN A 143 3.34 -6.45 -7.23
C ASN A 143 4.62 -6.65 -8.06
N LEU A 144 5.37 -5.57 -8.31
CA LEU A 144 6.70 -5.60 -8.92
C LEU A 144 7.65 -6.56 -8.16
N ILE A 145 7.61 -6.59 -6.81
CA ILE A 145 8.40 -7.52 -6.00
C ILE A 145 8.07 -8.98 -6.33
N ASN A 146 6.79 -9.33 -6.56
CA ASN A 146 6.41 -10.71 -6.92
C ASN A 146 7.09 -11.15 -8.23
N TYR A 147 7.28 -10.23 -9.18
CA TYR A 147 7.95 -10.49 -10.45
C TYR A 147 9.47 -10.60 -10.27
N LEU A 148 10.08 -9.67 -9.54
CA LEU A 148 11.52 -9.72 -9.22
C LEU A 148 11.90 -11.01 -8.46
N ALA A 149 11.09 -11.43 -7.49
CA ALA A 149 11.33 -12.65 -6.71
C ALA A 149 11.30 -13.93 -7.55
N ARG A 150 10.69 -13.88 -8.74
CA ARG A 150 10.66 -14.97 -9.72
C ARG A 150 11.69 -14.81 -10.85
N GLY A 151 12.47 -13.73 -10.84
CA GLY A 151 13.38 -13.38 -11.93
C GLY A 151 12.68 -12.93 -13.21
N ASP A 152 11.38 -12.61 -13.15
CA ASP A 152 10.58 -12.17 -14.29
C ASP A 152 10.74 -10.65 -14.49
N LEU A 153 11.81 -10.26 -15.18
CA LEU A 153 12.10 -8.85 -15.47
C LEU A 153 11.06 -8.21 -16.39
N ASP A 154 10.45 -8.98 -17.30
CA ASP A 154 9.41 -8.48 -18.19
C ASP A 154 8.15 -8.08 -17.42
N GLY A 155 7.68 -8.95 -16.53
CA GLY A 155 6.57 -8.65 -15.65
C GLY A 155 6.89 -7.51 -14.68
N ALA A 156 8.11 -7.48 -14.14
CA ALA A 156 8.56 -6.38 -13.28
C ALA A 156 8.59 -5.03 -14.01
N ARG A 157 9.01 -5.00 -15.28
CA ARG A 157 8.97 -3.79 -16.12
C ARG A 157 7.55 -3.32 -16.39
N VAL A 158 6.60 -4.24 -16.58
CA VAL A 158 5.17 -3.86 -16.74
C VAL A 158 4.66 -3.16 -15.48
N GLU A 159 4.91 -3.73 -14.30
CA GLU A 159 4.50 -3.10 -13.04
C GLU A 159 5.26 -1.80 -12.77
N ALA A 160 6.55 -1.70 -13.13
CA ALA A 160 7.30 -0.45 -13.07
C ALA A 160 6.65 0.66 -13.91
N LYS A 161 6.18 0.34 -15.14
CA LYS A 161 5.47 1.31 -15.98
C LYS A 161 4.12 1.73 -15.38
N ARG A 162 3.36 0.79 -14.82
CA ARG A 162 2.09 1.09 -14.14
C ARG A 162 2.31 1.98 -12.91
N PHE A 163 3.36 1.68 -12.15
CA PHE A 163 3.83 2.53 -11.05
C PHE A 163 4.14 3.95 -11.53
N THR A 164 4.92 4.13 -12.60
CA THR A 164 5.25 5.46 -13.15
C THR A 164 4.02 6.26 -13.56
N VAL A 165 3.02 5.61 -14.17
CA VAL A 165 1.75 6.27 -14.53
C VAL A 165 1.04 6.78 -13.27
N MET A 166 0.94 5.97 -12.23
CA MET A 166 0.29 6.36 -10.98
C MET A 166 1.09 7.42 -10.22
N ARG A 167 2.43 7.35 -10.25
CA ARG A 167 3.31 8.36 -9.65
C ARG A 167 3.12 9.72 -10.30
N ASN A 168 3.07 9.76 -11.63
CA ASN A 168 2.85 11.01 -12.36
C ASN A 168 1.46 11.59 -12.08
N TYR A 169 0.43 10.75 -12.02
CA TYR A 169 -0.90 11.20 -11.59
C TYR A 169 -0.87 11.87 -10.21
N LEU A 170 -0.14 11.27 -9.26
CA LEU A 170 0.04 11.82 -7.93
C LEU A 170 0.79 13.15 -7.93
N LEU A 171 1.87 13.28 -8.69
CA LEU A 171 2.61 14.54 -8.84
C LEU A 171 1.78 15.65 -9.51
N ASP A 172 0.90 15.31 -10.44
CA ASP A 172 -0.03 16.29 -11.04
C ASP A 172 -1.07 16.79 -10.01
N TYR A 173 -1.41 15.94 -9.02
CA TYR A 173 -2.39 16.22 -7.97
C TYR A 173 -1.78 16.95 -6.76
N ASP A 174 -0.60 16.50 -6.30
CA ASP A 174 0.13 16.99 -5.14
C ASP A 174 1.59 17.28 -5.54
N PRO A 175 1.83 18.35 -6.34
CA PRO A 175 3.15 18.64 -6.91
C PRO A 175 4.21 18.98 -5.87
N ASP A 176 3.78 19.34 -4.66
CA ASP A 176 4.67 19.74 -3.56
C ASP A 176 5.23 18.52 -2.80
N HIS A 177 4.67 17.33 -2.99
CA HIS A 177 5.14 16.11 -2.34
C HIS A 177 5.66 15.10 -3.37
N ALA A 178 6.86 14.58 -3.12
CA ALA A 178 7.37 13.45 -3.88
C ALA A 178 6.73 12.15 -3.36
N HIS A 179 6.53 11.18 -4.26
CA HIS A 179 5.80 9.95 -3.96
C HIS A 179 6.48 8.70 -4.52
N GLY A 180 6.49 7.64 -3.72
CA GLY A 180 6.80 6.30 -4.16
C GLY A 180 8.29 5.97 -4.31
N ALA A 181 9.18 6.50 -3.46
CA ALA A 181 10.61 6.24 -3.54
C ALA A 181 10.94 4.75 -3.62
N PHE A 182 10.20 3.90 -2.90
CA PHE A 182 10.34 2.46 -2.98
C PHE A 182 10.04 1.89 -4.37
N GLY A 183 8.96 2.33 -5.01
CA GLY A 183 8.63 1.89 -6.36
C GLY A 183 9.59 2.45 -7.41
N SER A 184 10.03 3.71 -7.28
CA SER A 184 11.06 4.28 -8.14
C SER A 184 12.39 3.55 -7.98
N TYR A 185 12.80 3.20 -6.76
CA TYR A 185 14.02 2.40 -6.55
C TYR A 185 13.94 1.05 -7.27
N LEU A 186 12.84 0.31 -7.09
CA LEU A 186 12.65 -0.98 -7.76
C LEU A 186 12.55 -0.84 -9.29
N ALA A 187 11.87 0.18 -9.80
CA ALA A 187 11.78 0.45 -11.23
C ALA A 187 13.15 0.76 -11.83
N GLY A 188 13.99 1.51 -11.11
CA GLY A 188 15.37 1.80 -11.49
C GLY A 188 16.22 0.52 -11.54
N PHE A 189 16.09 -0.34 -10.53
CA PHE A 189 16.75 -1.64 -10.51
C PHE A 189 16.35 -2.50 -11.71
N VAL A 190 15.05 -2.61 -12.02
CA VAL A 190 14.56 -3.35 -13.19
C VAL A 190 15.15 -2.78 -14.49
N ALA A 191 15.08 -1.46 -14.67
CA ALA A 191 15.63 -0.80 -15.85
C ALA A 191 17.13 -1.04 -15.99
N GLU A 192 17.88 -1.03 -14.88
CA GLU A 192 19.31 -1.33 -14.87
C GLU A 192 19.57 -2.78 -15.31
N ARG A 193 18.80 -3.75 -14.80
CA ARG A 193 18.92 -5.17 -15.20
C ARG A 193 18.62 -5.42 -16.68
N GLU A 194 17.77 -4.60 -17.27
CA GLU A 194 17.47 -4.64 -18.71
C GLU A 194 18.46 -3.85 -19.58
N GLY A 195 19.44 -3.17 -18.98
CA GLY A 195 20.41 -2.33 -19.70
C GLY A 195 19.86 -0.96 -20.13
N ASN A 196 18.70 -0.56 -19.60
CA ASN A 196 18.06 0.73 -19.86
C ASN A 196 18.63 1.83 -18.95
N TRP A 197 19.92 2.15 -19.10
CA TRP A 197 20.71 2.99 -18.17
C TRP A 197 20.10 4.37 -17.89
N ASP A 198 19.63 5.06 -18.93
CA ASP A 198 19.00 6.38 -18.79
C ASP A 198 17.70 6.32 -17.98
N SER A 199 16.91 5.25 -18.18
CA SER A 199 15.69 5.04 -17.39
C SER A 199 16.03 4.69 -15.94
N ALA A 200 17.06 3.87 -15.73
CA ALA A 200 17.53 3.52 -14.39
C ALA A 200 17.92 4.75 -13.57
N LEU A 201 18.72 5.66 -14.14
CA LEU A 201 19.10 6.89 -13.43
C LEU A 201 17.94 7.85 -13.19
N ARG A 202 16.98 7.95 -14.11
CA ARG A 202 15.76 8.75 -13.87
C ARG A 202 15.01 8.22 -12.66
N TYR A 203 14.78 6.92 -12.61
CA TYR A 203 14.12 6.27 -11.47
C TYR A 203 14.91 6.40 -10.16
N TYR A 204 16.23 6.28 -10.19
CA TYR A 204 17.05 6.52 -9.01
C TYR A 204 17.03 7.99 -8.55
N ASP A 205 17.02 8.96 -9.47
CA ASP A 205 16.83 10.37 -9.15
C ASP A 205 15.45 10.63 -8.52
N GLU A 206 14.40 10.02 -9.07
CA GLU A 206 13.05 10.06 -8.49
C GLU A 206 13.02 9.50 -7.06
N ALA A 207 13.68 8.38 -6.79
CA ALA A 207 13.75 7.83 -5.44
C ALA A 207 14.48 8.78 -4.46
N LEU A 208 15.55 9.44 -4.94
CA LEU A 208 16.28 10.45 -4.18
C LEU A 208 15.52 11.78 -4.01
N GLN A 209 14.34 11.95 -4.63
CA GLN A 209 13.49 13.11 -4.37
C GLN A 209 12.88 13.10 -2.97
N GLU A 210 12.63 11.92 -2.41
CA GLU A 210 11.96 11.78 -1.11
C GLU A 210 12.93 11.64 0.04
N ARG A 211 14.09 11.00 -0.19
CA ARG A 211 15.08 10.73 0.84
C ARG A 211 16.44 10.34 0.27
N GLU A 212 17.47 10.47 1.09
CA GLU A 212 18.77 9.90 0.79
C GLU A 212 18.73 8.37 0.94
N LEU A 213 19.30 7.67 -0.03
CA LEU A 213 19.28 6.20 -0.11
C LEU A 213 20.71 5.68 -0.31
N PRO A 214 21.53 5.60 0.76
CA PRO A 214 22.91 5.13 0.69
C PRO A 214 23.14 3.87 -0.16
N SER A 215 22.22 2.92 -0.17
CA SER A 215 22.30 1.69 -0.98
C SER A 215 22.28 1.95 -2.49
N LEU A 216 21.85 3.13 -2.93
CA LEU A 216 21.85 3.58 -4.32
C LEU A 216 23.14 4.25 -4.76
N HIS A 217 24.08 4.58 -3.86
CA HIS A 217 25.31 5.28 -4.24
C HIS A 217 26.09 4.52 -5.33
N ASP A 218 26.47 3.28 -5.04
CA ASP A 218 27.27 2.47 -5.96
C ASP A 218 26.51 2.10 -7.25
N PRO A 219 25.22 1.74 -7.21
CA PRO A 219 24.39 1.62 -8.42
C PRO A 219 24.40 2.88 -9.28
N ILE A 220 24.19 4.07 -8.70
CA ILE A 220 24.17 5.32 -9.47
C ILE A 220 25.53 5.59 -10.11
N VAL A 221 26.64 5.46 -9.37
CA VAL A 221 28.00 5.66 -9.91
C VAL A 221 28.28 4.70 -11.07
N ARG A 222 27.86 3.43 -10.93
CA ARG A 222 28.03 2.41 -11.97
C ARG A 222 27.19 2.71 -13.21
N VAL A 223 25.93 3.08 -13.04
CA VAL A 223 25.02 3.35 -14.16
C VAL A 223 25.36 4.67 -14.85
N SER A 224 25.85 5.69 -14.13
CA SER A 224 26.27 6.97 -14.71
C SER A 224 27.41 6.87 -15.69
N GLN A 225 28.24 5.83 -15.61
CA GLN A 225 29.30 5.56 -16.59
C GLN A 225 28.76 5.07 -17.95
N ARG A 226 27.49 4.67 -18.01
CA ARG A 226 26.84 4.06 -19.19
C ARG A 226 25.64 4.84 -19.70
N SER A 227 25.24 5.88 -18.98
CA SER A 227 24.05 6.68 -19.25
C SER A 227 24.42 8.06 -19.77
N SER A 228 23.55 8.62 -20.61
CA SER A 228 23.60 10.02 -21.03
C SER A 228 22.84 10.95 -20.06
N TYR A 229 21.98 10.38 -19.22
CA TYR A 229 21.16 11.13 -18.28
C TYR A 229 21.97 11.52 -17.04
N THR A 230 21.82 12.77 -16.63
CA THR A 230 22.37 13.29 -15.37
C THR A 230 21.45 14.38 -14.84
N SER A 231 21.46 14.59 -13.53
CA SER A 231 20.77 15.69 -12.88
C SER A 231 21.66 16.29 -11.79
N GLU A 232 21.35 17.53 -11.38
CA GLU A 232 22.08 18.18 -10.30
C GLU A 232 22.03 17.36 -9.00
N ARG A 233 20.90 16.68 -8.73
CA ARG A 233 20.76 15.81 -7.57
C ARG A 233 21.71 14.62 -7.64
N LEU A 234 21.78 13.93 -8.79
CA LEU A 234 22.70 12.80 -8.97
C LEU A 234 24.18 13.22 -8.87
N GLN A 235 24.53 14.40 -9.41
CA GLN A 235 25.88 14.94 -9.33
C GLN A 235 26.26 15.27 -7.88
N ARG A 236 25.37 15.94 -7.14
CA ARG A 236 25.56 16.20 -5.71
C ARG A 236 25.65 14.92 -4.90
N TYR A 237 24.79 13.94 -5.20
CA TYR A 237 24.71 12.68 -4.48
C TYR A 237 25.98 11.82 -4.63
N THR A 238 26.56 11.78 -5.82
CA THR A 238 27.78 11.01 -6.12
C THR A 238 29.08 11.79 -5.89
N GLY A 239 29.00 13.08 -5.55
CA GLY A 239 30.15 13.98 -5.45
C GLY A 239 30.92 14.16 -6.78
N THR A 240 30.33 13.78 -7.92
CA THR A 240 30.98 13.85 -9.24
C THR A 240 30.59 15.15 -9.96
N PRO A 241 31.55 16.02 -10.37
CA PRO A 241 31.24 17.19 -11.20
C PRO A 241 30.63 16.75 -12.54
N ALA A 242 29.68 17.52 -13.09
CA ALA A 242 29.07 17.26 -14.38
C ALA A 242 30.13 16.93 -15.45
N LEU A 243 30.14 15.70 -15.95
CA LEU A 243 30.84 15.40 -17.20
C LEU A 243 30.15 16.22 -18.30
N PRO A 244 30.88 17.02 -19.08
CA PRO A 244 30.27 17.75 -20.18
C PRO A 244 29.62 16.73 -21.14
N PRO A 245 28.43 17.03 -21.69
CA PRO A 245 27.80 16.16 -22.68
C PRO A 245 28.79 15.96 -23.82
N THR A 246 29.08 14.71 -24.17
CA THR A 246 29.91 14.39 -25.34
C THR A 246 29.26 15.05 -26.56
N PRO A 247 29.86 16.10 -27.15
CA PRO A 247 29.28 16.73 -28.33
C PRO A 247 29.46 15.76 -29.49
N GLY A 248 28.35 15.38 -30.12
CA GLY A 248 28.31 14.83 -31.47
C GLY A 248 29.07 13.52 -31.68
N ALA A 249 28.34 12.41 -31.74
CA ALA A 249 28.69 11.36 -32.68
C ALA A 249 28.48 11.90 -34.11
N GLU A 250 29.39 12.76 -34.57
CA GLU A 250 29.55 13.04 -35.99
C GLU A 250 30.36 11.90 -36.60
N ALA A 251 29.77 11.29 -37.63
CA ALA A 251 30.44 10.35 -38.51
C ALA A 251 31.66 11.04 -39.15
N GLY A 252 32.84 10.75 -38.60
CA GLY A 252 34.11 11.07 -39.22
C GLY A 252 34.59 9.90 -40.07
N ASP A 253 34.98 10.20 -41.31
CA ASP A 253 35.58 9.30 -42.30
C ASP A 253 36.70 8.41 -41.74
N PRO A 254 36.95 7.24 -42.36
CA PRO A 254 37.92 6.26 -41.86
C PRO A 254 39.36 6.81 -41.90
N PRO A 255 40.22 6.52 -40.90
CA PRO A 255 41.62 6.87 -41.00
C PRO A 255 42.35 5.93 -41.97
N ALA A 256 43.21 6.55 -42.78
CA ALA A 256 44.10 5.93 -43.74
C ALA A 256 45.05 4.89 -43.11
N GLU A 257 45.36 3.88 -43.92
CA GLU A 257 46.33 2.83 -43.66
C GLU A 257 47.74 3.38 -43.36
N GLY A 258 48.41 2.73 -42.39
CA GLY A 258 49.86 2.56 -42.43
C GLY A 258 50.67 3.41 -41.46
N THR A 259 51.02 2.84 -40.31
CA THR A 259 52.42 2.83 -39.82
C THR A 259 52.56 1.76 -38.75
N ALA A 260 53.60 0.93 -38.90
CA ALA A 260 53.90 -0.20 -38.03
C ALA A 260 54.27 0.28 -36.62
N ALA A 261 53.55 -0.20 -35.61
CA ALA A 261 53.88 -0.02 -34.20
C ALA A 261 54.57 -1.28 -33.67
N GLU A 262 55.75 -1.08 -33.09
CA GLU A 262 56.54 -2.08 -32.35
C GLU A 262 55.72 -2.75 -31.24
N ALA A 263 55.87 -4.06 -31.14
CA ALA A 263 55.21 -4.90 -30.14
C ALA A 263 55.71 -4.58 -28.73
N ALA A 264 54.80 -4.10 -27.87
CA ALA A 264 55.01 -4.05 -26.43
C ALA A 264 54.86 -5.45 -25.81
N PRO A 265 55.53 -5.77 -24.69
CA PRO A 265 55.51 -7.11 -24.11
C PRO A 265 54.11 -7.47 -23.58
N GLU A 266 53.65 -8.69 -23.87
CA GLU A 266 52.43 -9.27 -23.33
C GLU A 266 52.47 -9.26 -21.79
N GLN A 267 51.56 -8.51 -21.19
CA GLN A 267 51.26 -8.64 -19.76
C GLN A 267 50.61 -10.01 -19.51
N PRO A 268 51.00 -10.73 -18.44
CA PRO A 268 50.36 -11.99 -18.08
C PRO A 268 48.86 -11.77 -17.83
N PRO A 269 48.00 -12.74 -18.15
CA PRO A 269 46.56 -12.58 -18.04
C PRO A 269 46.19 -12.30 -16.59
N THR A 270 45.68 -11.09 -16.34
CA THR A 270 44.97 -10.75 -15.12
C THR A 270 43.89 -11.81 -14.90
N PRO A 271 43.78 -12.43 -13.71
CA PRO A 271 42.67 -13.33 -13.41
C PRO A 271 41.37 -12.59 -13.75
N ALA A 272 40.53 -13.20 -14.60
CA ALA A 272 39.23 -12.64 -14.94
C ALA A 272 38.53 -12.28 -13.62
N ALA A 273 38.34 -10.98 -13.38
CA ALA A 273 37.67 -10.50 -12.18
C ALA A 273 36.35 -11.25 -12.09
N ALA A 274 36.13 -11.93 -10.97
CA ALA A 274 34.88 -12.62 -10.72
C ALA A 274 33.75 -11.64 -11.02
N THR A 275 32.82 -12.01 -11.91
CA THR A 275 31.69 -11.15 -12.24
C THR A 275 30.98 -10.82 -10.92
N PRO A 276 30.90 -9.55 -10.52
CA PRO A 276 30.30 -9.20 -9.25
C PRO A 276 28.86 -9.68 -9.23
N ALA A 277 28.51 -10.49 -8.23
CA ALA A 277 27.14 -10.89 -7.97
C ALA A 277 26.46 -9.75 -7.19
N GLU A 278 25.25 -9.38 -7.62
CA GLU A 278 24.46 -8.34 -6.97
C GLU A 278 23.20 -8.97 -6.37
N VAL A 279 22.90 -8.62 -5.13
CA VAL A 279 21.74 -9.12 -4.40
C VAL A 279 20.88 -7.92 -4.00
N LEU A 280 19.63 -7.92 -4.44
CA LEU A 280 18.62 -6.97 -3.96
C LEU A 280 17.86 -7.61 -2.80
N VAL A 281 17.98 -7.01 -1.61
CA VAL A 281 17.24 -7.43 -0.42
C VAL A 281 16.12 -6.44 -0.17
N VAL A 282 14.88 -6.92 -0.17
CA VAL A 282 13.69 -6.12 0.20
C VAL A 282 13.13 -6.69 1.50
N VAL A 283 13.15 -5.88 2.55
CA VAL A 283 12.56 -6.26 3.84
C VAL A 283 11.29 -5.44 4.06
N LYS A 284 10.20 -6.11 4.41
CA LYS A 284 8.94 -5.47 4.79
C LYS A 284 8.71 -5.72 6.27
N THR A 285 8.79 -4.66 7.07
CA THR A 285 8.56 -4.71 8.51
C THR A 285 7.17 -4.18 8.83
N GLY A 286 6.34 -5.01 9.45
CA GLY A 286 5.01 -4.59 9.92
C GLY A 286 3.90 -4.61 8.87
N ARG A 287 2.82 -3.92 9.20
CA ARG A 287 1.56 -3.83 8.47
C ARG A 287 1.07 -2.38 8.47
N VAL A 288 0.36 -2.01 7.41
CA VAL A 288 -0.31 -0.71 7.33
C VAL A 288 -1.56 -0.68 8.22
N PRO A 289 -1.98 0.51 8.71
CA PRO A 289 -3.23 0.66 9.43
C PRO A 289 -4.44 0.17 8.62
N TYR A 290 -5.50 -0.23 9.32
CA TYR A 290 -6.76 -0.64 8.70
C TYR A 290 -7.94 0.13 9.28
N LYS A 291 -9.05 0.21 8.53
CA LYS A 291 -10.22 0.97 8.94
C LYS A 291 -11.05 0.20 9.97
N VAL A 292 -11.49 0.87 11.03
CA VAL A 292 -12.47 0.38 12.01
C VAL A 292 -13.56 1.41 12.26
N PRO A 293 -14.80 0.98 12.56
CA PRO A 293 -15.84 1.92 12.93
C PRO A 293 -15.52 2.61 14.26
N ARG A 294 -15.37 3.94 14.25
CA ARG A 294 -15.27 4.77 15.45
C ARG A 294 -16.58 5.50 15.73
N ARG A 295 -16.88 5.69 17.01
CA ARG A 295 -18.05 6.43 17.48
C ARG A 295 -17.59 7.62 18.29
N ILE A 296 -17.99 8.82 17.90
CA ILE A 296 -17.66 10.06 18.63
C ILE A 296 -18.93 10.86 18.94
N PRO A 297 -18.96 11.62 20.06
CA PRO A 297 -20.06 12.54 20.34
C PRO A 297 -20.22 13.57 19.23
N ILE A 298 -21.46 13.92 18.91
CA ILE A 298 -21.76 14.82 17.79
C ILE A 298 -21.08 16.20 17.89
N GLY A 299 -20.96 16.76 19.10
CA GLY A 299 -20.25 18.02 19.30
C GLY A 299 -18.76 17.94 18.93
N ALA A 300 -18.10 16.82 19.21
CA ALA A 300 -16.73 16.58 18.78
C ALA A 300 -16.65 16.42 17.25
N ALA A 301 -17.62 15.73 16.66
CA ALA A 301 -17.70 15.57 15.20
C ALA A 301 -17.83 16.91 14.47
N ILE A 302 -18.67 17.84 14.96
CA ILE A 302 -18.80 19.19 14.38
C ILE A 302 -17.47 19.95 14.45
N GLY A 303 -16.78 19.89 15.61
CA GLY A 303 -15.47 20.50 15.77
C GLY A 303 -14.41 19.96 14.81
N LEU A 304 -14.41 18.64 14.57
CA LEU A 304 -13.47 17.98 13.67
C LEU A 304 -13.82 18.15 12.18
N ALA A 305 -15.10 18.20 11.83
CA ALA A 305 -15.56 18.43 10.47
C ALA A 305 -15.26 19.84 9.98
N GLY A 306 -15.23 20.82 10.90
CA GLY A 306 -14.92 22.22 10.59
C GLY A 306 -15.84 22.78 9.50
N ALA A 307 -15.25 23.28 8.41
CA ALA A 307 -15.99 23.89 7.31
C ALA A 307 -16.73 22.88 6.40
N TYR A 308 -16.55 21.57 6.59
CA TYR A 308 -17.11 20.54 5.72
C TYR A 308 -18.50 20.04 6.13
N VAL A 309 -19.20 20.77 7.00
CA VAL A 309 -20.60 20.48 7.33
C VAL A 309 -21.48 21.04 6.23
N THR A 310 -21.99 20.18 5.35
CA THR A 310 -22.65 20.58 4.09
C THR A 310 -24.19 20.54 4.11
N GLY A 311 -24.82 20.26 5.26
CA GLY A 311 -26.28 20.01 5.37
C GLY A 311 -26.97 20.78 6.50
N ASP A 312 -28.29 20.61 6.62
CA ASP A 312 -29.10 21.26 7.66
C ASP A 312 -28.84 20.62 9.04
N THR A 313 -28.06 21.31 9.84
CA THR A 313 -27.66 20.86 11.19
C THR A 313 -28.77 20.98 12.23
N THR A 314 -29.96 21.50 11.89
CA THR A 314 -31.10 21.58 12.83
C THR A 314 -31.56 20.19 13.32
N LEU A 315 -31.35 19.12 12.53
CA LEU A 315 -31.54 17.72 12.96
C LEU A 315 -30.65 17.32 14.15
N LEU A 316 -29.57 18.07 14.39
CA LEU A 316 -28.55 17.81 15.41
C LEU A 316 -28.83 18.56 16.73
N GLU A 317 -29.71 19.57 16.73
CA GLU A 317 -30.03 20.41 17.89
C GLU A 317 -30.78 19.66 19.02
N TYR A 318 -31.46 18.56 18.70
CA TYR A 318 -32.33 17.83 19.65
C TYR A 318 -31.71 16.55 20.24
N GLY A 319 -30.39 16.39 20.16
CA GLY A 319 -29.73 15.10 20.43
C GLY A 319 -28.67 15.10 21.52
N ALA A 320 -29.03 15.34 22.78
CA ALA A 320 -28.18 14.85 23.87
C ALA A 320 -28.00 13.34 23.67
N PHE A 321 -26.76 12.84 23.67
CA PHE A 321 -26.37 11.44 23.38
C PHE A 321 -26.29 11.00 21.91
N LYS A 322 -26.46 11.88 20.92
CA LYS A 322 -26.19 11.50 19.51
C LYS A 322 -24.68 11.31 19.28
N VAL A 323 -24.34 10.23 18.60
CA VAL A 323 -22.98 9.89 18.18
C VAL A 323 -22.92 9.81 16.66
N VAL A 324 -21.77 10.18 16.11
CA VAL A 324 -21.43 9.96 14.70
C VAL A 324 -20.58 8.71 14.61
N VAL A 325 -20.91 7.84 13.66
CA VAL A 325 -20.12 6.65 13.33
C VAL A 325 -19.42 6.89 12.01
N PHE A 326 -18.10 6.77 11.99
CA PHE A 326 -17.29 6.92 10.78
C PHE A 326 -16.14 5.91 10.81
N PRO A 327 -15.60 5.48 9.65
CA PRO A 327 -14.39 4.68 9.66
C PRO A 327 -13.21 5.55 10.12
N ASP A 328 -12.35 5.01 10.97
CA ASP A 328 -11.07 5.61 11.33
C ASP A 328 -9.97 4.56 11.21
N LEU A 329 -8.71 5.00 11.16
CA LEU A 329 -7.59 4.07 11.11
C LEU A 329 -7.26 3.52 12.50
N GLU A 330 -7.00 2.22 12.54
CA GLU A 330 -6.42 1.52 13.68
C GLU A 330 -5.01 1.05 13.31
N PRO A 331 -3.99 1.34 14.14
CA PRO A 331 -2.65 0.80 13.93
C PRO A 331 -2.66 -0.72 13.95
N ALA A 332 -1.98 -1.36 13.00
CA ALA A 332 -1.98 -2.80 12.88
C ALA A 332 -1.09 -3.54 13.90
N GLY A 333 -0.41 -2.83 14.81
CA GLY A 333 0.49 -3.42 15.82
C GLY A 333 1.68 -4.15 15.18
N ASN A 334 2.78 -3.43 14.93
CA ASN A 334 3.96 -4.00 14.28
C ASN A 334 4.83 -4.75 15.29
N LEU A 335 5.09 -6.04 15.03
CA LEU A 335 6.01 -6.85 15.84
C LEU A 335 7.48 -6.51 15.59
N PHE A 336 7.78 -6.07 14.37
CA PHE A 336 9.10 -5.66 13.92
C PHE A 336 9.01 -4.24 13.39
N THR A 337 9.88 -3.37 13.87
CA THR A 337 10.01 -1.99 13.40
C THR A 337 11.23 -1.82 12.51
N ASP A 338 12.24 -2.65 12.72
CA ASP A 338 13.56 -2.53 12.09
C ASP A 338 14.03 -3.87 11.53
N ALA A 339 15.01 -3.80 10.64
CA ALA A 339 15.69 -4.95 10.08
C ALA A 339 17.19 -4.68 10.00
N ALA A 340 17.99 -5.73 10.16
CA ALA A 340 19.42 -5.70 9.92
C ALA A 340 19.79 -6.89 9.03
N TRP A 341 20.84 -6.74 8.23
CA TRP A 341 21.37 -7.81 7.42
C TRP A 341 22.89 -7.74 7.34
N SER A 342 23.50 -8.89 7.14
CA SER A 342 24.95 -9.01 6.99
C SER A 342 25.31 -10.10 5.98
N ILE A 343 26.47 -9.93 5.35
CA ILE A 343 27.13 -10.98 4.55
C ILE A 343 28.46 -11.28 5.24
N ASP A 344 28.73 -12.55 5.51
CA ASP A 344 29.99 -13.01 6.11
C ASP A 344 30.37 -12.26 7.41
N GLY A 345 29.35 -11.86 8.19
CA GLY A 345 29.52 -11.11 9.44
C GLY A 345 29.77 -9.62 9.29
N VAL A 346 29.74 -9.09 8.05
CA VAL A 346 29.78 -7.65 7.78
C VAL A 346 28.36 -7.14 7.67
N ASP A 347 27.97 -6.29 8.61
CA ASP A 347 26.68 -5.60 8.56
C ASP A 347 26.64 -4.67 7.35
N LEU A 348 25.52 -4.73 6.64
CA LEU A 348 25.29 -3.97 5.43
C LEU A 348 24.13 -3.01 5.66
N GLN A 349 24.26 -1.82 5.08
CA GLN A 349 23.28 -0.76 5.21
C GLN A 349 21.93 -1.19 4.62
N ILE A 350 20.85 -0.98 5.36
CA ILE A 350 19.47 -1.09 4.88
C ILE A 350 18.87 0.30 4.91
N ASP A 351 18.35 0.73 3.78
CA ASP A 351 17.65 2.00 3.70
C ASP A 351 16.17 1.81 4.02
N MET A 352 15.63 2.68 4.87
CA MET A 352 14.18 2.84 4.99
C MET A 352 13.72 3.54 3.69
N VAL A 353 13.22 2.78 2.72
CA VAL A 353 12.88 3.36 1.40
C VAL A 353 11.49 4.01 1.38
N SER A 354 10.52 3.49 2.15
CA SER A 354 9.19 4.09 2.30
C SER A 354 8.57 3.65 3.63
N ASP A 355 7.69 4.49 4.19
CA ASP A 355 6.83 4.17 5.32
C ASP A 355 5.37 4.33 4.90
N LEU A 356 4.83 3.28 4.28
CA LEU A 356 3.46 3.25 3.79
C LEU A 356 2.43 3.48 4.92
N GLY A 357 2.74 3.07 6.15
CA GLY A 357 1.84 3.27 7.28
C GLY A 357 1.69 4.75 7.62
N PHE A 358 2.81 5.47 7.64
CA PHE A 358 2.84 6.91 7.80
C PHE A 358 2.14 7.63 6.64
N GLU A 359 2.47 7.28 5.39
CA GLU A 359 1.90 7.91 4.19
C GLU A 359 0.37 7.77 4.14
N ILE A 360 -0.16 6.56 4.37
CA ILE A 360 -1.61 6.28 4.42
C ILE A 360 -2.28 7.03 5.58
N THR A 361 -1.63 7.10 6.76
CA THR A 361 -2.19 7.82 7.91
C THR A 361 -2.31 9.31 7.63
N ARG A 362 -1.26 9.91 7.06
CA ARG A 362 -1.24 11.33 6.68
C ARG A 362 -2.37 11.64 5.70
N GLU A 363 -2.46 10.90 4.59
CA GLU A 363 -3.49 11.10 3.56
C GLU A 363 -4.90 10.89 4.14
N PHE A 364 -5.08 9.91 5.03
CA PHE A 364 -6.36 9.69 5.70
C PHE A 364 -6.74 10.84 6.65
N ASP A 365 -5.79 11.36 7.42
CA ASP A 365 -6.04 12.48 8.35
C ASP A 365 -6.39 13.77 7.59
N GLU A 366 -5.87 13.98 6.38
CA GLU A 366 -6.29 15.07 5.47
C GLU A 366 -7.75 14.89 5.00
N LEU A 367 -8.18 13.65 4.77
CA LEU A 367 -9.57 13.33 4.37
C LEU A 367 -10.55 13.34 5.54
N LYS A 368 -10.08 13.05 6.76
CA LYS A 368 -10.90 12.81 7.96
C LYS A 368 -11.95 13.90 8.22
N PRO A 369 -11.65 15.22 8.12
CA PRO A 369 -12.67 16.26 8.27
C PRO A 369 -13.82 16.15 7.26
N LYS A 370 -13.51 15.84 5.99
CA LYS A 370 -14.53 15.66 4.93
C LYS A 370 -15.38 14.41 5.20
N ILE A 371 -14.75 13.32 5.64
CA ILE A 371 -15.44 12.07 6.01
C ILE A 371 -16.44 12.35 7.15
N ILE A 372 -15.99 12.96 8.24
CA ILE A 372 -16.84 13.28 9.39
C ILE A 372 -17.93 14.28 9.00
N GLY A 373 -17.60 15.32 8.22
CA GLY A 373 -18.56 16.30 7.72
C GLY A 373 -19.70 15.65 6.93
N SER A 374 -19.37 14.68 6.09
CA SER A 374 -20.36 13.94 5.30
C SER A 374 -21.22 12.97 6.12
N ALA A 375 -20.76 12.55 7.31
CA ALA A 375 -21.54 11.73 8.23
C ALA A 375 -22.53 12.55 9.08
N LEU A 376 -22.39 13.88 9.07
CA LEU A 376 -23.25 14.84 9.80
C LEU A 376 -24.43 15.34 8.97
N THR A 377 -24.49 14.97 7.68
CA THR A 377 -25.50 15.38 6.70
C THR A 377 -26.33 14.19 6.29
#